data_AF-A0A5C3FL98-F1
#
_entry.id   AF-A0A5C3FL98-F1
#
_cell.length_a   1.000
_cell.length_b   1.000
_cell.length_c   1.000
_cell.angle_alpha   90.00
_cell.angle_beta   90.00
_cell.angle_gamma   90.00
#
_symmetry.space_group_name_H-M   'P 1'
#
loop_
_entity.id
_entity.type
_entity.pdbx_description
1 polymer ?
#
loop_
_entity_poly.entity_id
_entity_poly.type
_entity_poly.pdbx_seq_one_letter_code
_entity_poly.pdbx_strand_id
1 'polypeptide(L)'
;MAGALLLCDAAVAGRSTHRMLSKRQLQYQYIADEPDPIKAAEGIQQMQYVPNNSSAPNPDWLIIKDDGGTSNPPWLSQVPFVATPNADSQPAPNGSPVWKSVPDLEGFTLNRTFNVVPGLVMPMYISANYRPGEDNSRIQRAIITMPGKPRDSWKYANLFRNALNVAASNPANGIAADQVMIVGPVFLNSDDKDAGAVREGEMFWHGSQWQSGHRARNEQPHTNLSSYHVLDNITDWIFTSGEFPAIKQVVFGGHSMGGQAVQRYSVLKKTKAYDPNVHFWIGNPGSWVWLDDQRPYPNETCVGWDKWGYGLGNVSAVVRYARRDVNASREAVVERFRSRNVHYAVGLADTGPGDTHCQAKTQGGSHLDRGSQFVLSLGRMGGFPPSHTFDVIAGTSHQDYPMIRADKSVNRIFLSDFNTSAPLLANTTNPGDHRPHDPNKPPKPEPPKLKMFATPKHRIIASGLLGGSLAGIIAFFTIMPYVFTDNYDERRYETEMSSRRRLLA
;
A
#
# COMPACT_ATOMS: atom_id res chain seq x y z
N MET A 1 -39.55 -31.75 -19.09
CA MET A 1 -40.17 -30.86 -18.08
C MET A 1 -39.35 -30.72 -16.77
N ALA A 2 -38.03 -30.95 -16.76
CA ALA A 2 -37.19 -30.80 -15.56
C ALA A 2 -36.34 -29.52 -15.51
N GLY A 3 -36.25 -28.75 -16.62
CA GLY A 3 -35.42 -27.54 -16.71
C GLY A 3 -36.09 -26.24 -16.25
N ALA A 4 -37.42 -26.21 -16.10
CA ALA A 4 -38.16 -24.99 -15.75
C ALA A 4 -38.32 -24.76 -14.23
N LEU A 5 -38.28 -25.83 -13.41
CA LEU A 5 -38.39 -25.70 -11.95
C LEU A 5 -37.09 -25.15 -11.30
N LEU A 6 -35.91 -25.55 -11.81
CA LEU A 6 -34.61 -25.12 -11.28
C LEU A 6 -34.34 -23.61 -11.45
N LEU A 7 -34.91 -22.99 -12.50
CA LEU A 7 -34.79 -21.54 -12.75
C LEU A 7 -35.74 -20.71 -11.88
N CYS A 8 -36.91 -21.24 -11.51
CA CYS A 8 -37.83 -20.57 -10.58
C CYS A 8 -37.31 -20.63 -9.13
N ASP A 9 -36.78 -21.76 -8.69
CA ASP A 9 -36.28 -21.90 -7.30
C ASP A 9 -35.04 -21.04 -7.04
N ALA A 10 -34.14 -20.87 -8.02
CA ALA A 10 -33.00 -19.97 -7.90
C ALA A 10 -33.41 -18.48 -7.84
N ALA A 11 -34.42 -18.08 -8.61
CA ALA A 11 -34.95 -16.71 -8.62
C ALA A 11 -35.72 -16.36 -7.34
N VAL A 12 -36.46 -17.33 -6.77
CA VAL A 12 -37.18 -17.18 -5.50
C VAL A 12 -36.21 -17.15 -4.31
N ALA A 13 -35.18 -18.02 -4.31
CA ALA A 13 -34.12 -18.00 -3.30
C ALA A 13 -33.33 -16.68 -3.33
N GLY A 14 -32.93 -16.21 -4.52
CA GLY A 14 -32.24 -14.93 -4.70
C GLY A 14 -33.06 -13.72 -4.21
N ARG A 15 -34.38 -13.69 -4.47
CA ARG A 15 -35.28 -12.64 -3.96
C ARG A 15 -35.45 -12.67 -2.44
N SER A 16 -35.47 -13.86 -1.83
CA SER A 16 -35.60 -14.02 -0.37
C SER A 16 -34.35 -13.52 0.38
N THR A 17 -33.16 -13.89 -0.10
CA THR A 17 -31.87 -13.46 0.48
C THR A 17 -31.69 -11.94 0.39
N HIS A 18 -31.95 -11.32 -0.78
CA HIS A 18 -31.88 -9.86 -0.93
C HIS A 18 -32.83 -9.10 0.02
N ARG A 19 -34.02 -9.65 0.31
CA ARG A 19 -35.01 -9.04 1.21
C ARG A 19 -34.59 -9.12 2.68
N MET A 20 -33.89 -10.18 3.09
CA MET A 20 -33.32 -10.30 4.45
C MET A 20 -32.09 -9.41 4.65
N LEU A 21 -31.24 -9.28 3.63
CA LEU A 21 -30.07 -8.38 3.64
C LEU A 21 -30.49 -6.91 3.80
N SER A 22 -31.46 -6.47 3.01
CA SER A 22 -32.03 -5.11 3.10
C SER A 22 -32.61 -4.85 4.49
N LYS A 23 -33.39 -5.79 5.06
CA LYS A 23 -33.94 -5.63 6.43
C LYS A 23 -32.87 -5.55 7.52
N ARG A 24 -31.77 -6.28 7.40
CA ARG A 24 -30.67 -6.27 8.39
C ARG A 24 -29.72 -5.10 8.23
N GLN A 25 -29.53 -4.56 7.03
CA GLN A 25 -28.78 -3.31 6.86
C GLN A 25 -29.60 -2.09 7.31
N LEU A 26 -30.92 -2.12 7.12
CA LEU A 26 -31.82 -1.07 7.63
C LEU A 26 -31.68 -0.86 9.15
N GLN A 27 -31.42 -1.92 9.92
CA GLN A 27 -31.21 -1.81 11.38
C GLN A 27 -29.96 -1.00 11.75
N TYR A 28 -28.97 -0.94 10.86
CA TYR A 28 -27.70 -0.25 11.05
C TYR A 28 -27.57 0.98 10.15
N GLN A 29 -28.66 1.40 9.48
CA GLN A 29 -28.65 2.54 8.58
C GLN A 29 -28.24 3.83 9.31
N TYR A 30 -28.59 3.96 10.59
CA TYR A 30 -28.19 5.10 11.42
C TYR A 30 -26.66 5.27 11.51
N ILE A 31 -25.87 4.19 11.39
CA ILE A 31 -24.41 4.25 11.35
C ILE A 31 -23.93 4.87 10.04
N ALA A 32 -24.58 4.50 8.93
CA ALA A 32 -24.31 5.09 7.63
C ALA A 32 -24.80 6.55 7.55
N ASP A 33 -25.78 6.95 8.34
CA ASP A 33 -26.29 8.32 8.34
C ASP A 33 -25.58 9.22 9.37
N GLU A 34 -24.77 8.64 10.27
CA GLU A 34 -24.04 9.38 11.31
C GLU A 34 -22.91 10.25 10.70
N PRO A 35 -22.99 11.58 10.84
CA PRO A 35 -21.98 12.50 10.30
C PRO A 35 -20.69 12.54 11.14
N ASP A 36 -20.71 12.20 12.43
CA ASP A 36 -19.52 12.16 13.28
C ASP A 36 -18.70 10.89 13.00
N PRO A 37 -17.45 11.02 12.51
CA PRO A 37 -16.61 9.87 12.18
C PRO A 37 -16.37 8.92 13.35
N ILE A 38 -16.21 9.46 14.57
CA ILE A 38 -15.94 8.67 15.76
C ILE A 38 -17.20 7.94 16.18
N LYS A 39 -18.36 8.61 16.22
CA LYS A 39 -19.63 7.93 16.58
C LYS A 39 -20.03 6.87 15.57
N ALA A 40 -19.81 7.10 14.27
CA ALA A 40 -20.06 6.09 13.25
C ALA A 40 -19.16 4.86 13.47
N ALA A 41 -17.87 5.07 13.78
CA ALA A 41 -16.95 3.99 14.10
C ALA A 41 -17.32 3.25 15.40
N GLU A 42 -17.72 3.96 16.45
CA GLU A 42 -18.23 3.38 17.70
C GLU A 42 -19.50 2.55 17.45
N GLY A 43 -20.42 3.05 16.61
CA GLY A 43 -21.63 2.34 16.20
C GLY A 43 -21.31 1.01 15.52
N ILE A 44 -20.29 0.97 14.67
CA ILE A 44 -19.80 -0.27 14.05
C ILE A 44 -19.31 -1.25 15.12
N GLN A 45 -18.64 -0.75 16.16
CA GLN A 45 -18.16 -1.57 17.27
C GLN A 45 -19.28 -2.12 18.17
N GLN A 46 -20.50 -1.61 18.04
CA GLN A 46 -21.70 -2.17 18.69
C GLN A 46 -22.46 -3.16 17.79
N MET A 47 -22.08 -3.33 16.52
CA MET A 47 -22.74 -4.26 15.62
C MET A 47 -22.49 -5.71 16.05
N GLN A 48 -23.56 -6.50 16.10
CA GLN A 48 -23.45 -7.92 16.40
C GLN A 48 -22.58 -8.63 15.35
N TYR A 49 -21.61 -9.42 15.82
CA TYR A 49 -20.69 -10.22 15.00
C TYR A 49 -19.68 -9.45 14.13
N VAL A 50 -19.48 -8.15 14.34
CA VAL A 50 -18.44 -7.37 13.62
C VAL A 50 -17.11 -7.29 14.39
N PRO A 51 -17.06 -6.86 15.67
CA PRO A 51 -15.80 -6.69 16.40
C PRO A 51 -15.01 -8.00 16.53
N ASN A 52 -13.72 -7.96 16.18
CA ASN A 52 -12.76 -9.06 16.24
C ASN A 52 -13.20 -10.37 15.58
N ASN A 53 -14.20 -10.34 14.70
CA ASN A 53 -14.75 -11.53 14.09
C ASN A 53 -14.31 -11.64 12.62
N SER A 54 -13.57 -12.70 12.31
CA SER A 54 -13.10 -13.01 10.95
C SER A 54 -13.83 -14.19 10.31
N SER A 55 -15.04 -14.51 10.77
CA SER A 55 -15.82 -15.62 10.22
C SER A 55 -16.04 -15.42 8.74
N ALA A 56 -15.75 -16.46 7.93
CA ALA A 56 -16.14 -16.47 6.54
C ALA A 56 -17.63 -16.16 6.50
N PRO A 57 -18.04 -15.20 5.68
CA PRO A 57 -19.42 -14.88 5.69
C PRO A 57 -20.31 -16.07 5.34
N ASN A 58 -21.18 -16.47 6.28
CA ASN A 58 -22.39 -17.18 5.95
C ASN A 58 -23.00 -16.48 4.68
N PRO A 59 -23.33 -17.23 3.64
CA PRO A 59 -23.82 -16.62 2.40
C PRO A 59 -25.07 -15.74 2.59
N ASP A 60 -25.77 -15.86 3.73
CA ASP A 60 -27.00 -15.12 4.04
C ASP A 60 -26.83 -13.84 4.89
N TRP A 61 -25.65 -13.55 5.45
CA TRP A 61 -25.38 -12.36 6.30
C TRP A 61 -24.45 -11.39 5.56
N LEU A 62 -25.04 -10.48 4.77
CA LEU A 62 -24.42 -9.24 4.28
C LEU A 62 -23.70 -9.30 2.92
N ILE A 63 -23.35 -10.46 2.33
CA ILE A 63 -22.73 -10.41 0.99
C ILE A 63 -23.79 -10.33 -0.12
N ILE A 64 -23.85 -9.17 -0.79
CA ILE A 64 -24.38 -9.12 -2.15
C ILE A 64 -23.43 -9.94 -3.03
N LYS A 65 -23.93 -11.05 -3.58
CA LYS A 65 -23.16 -11.97 -4.44
C LYS A 65 -22.93 -11.33 -5.80
N ASP A 66 -21.85 -10.57 -5.93
CA ASP A 66 -21.15 -10.12 -7.16
C ASP A 66 -20.26 -8.92 -6.77
N ASP A 67 -19.28 -8.52 -7.58
CA ASP A 67 -18.56 -7.25 -7.38
C ASP A 67 -19.41 -6.03 -7.76
N GLY A 68 -20.55 -6.24 -8.43
CA GLY A 68 -21.46 -5.18 -8.86
C GLY A 68 -20.84 -4.24 -9.89
N GLY A 69 -19.73 -4.64 -10.51
CA GLY A 69 -18.91 -3.85 -11.44
C GLY A 69 -19.22 -4.10 -12.92
N THR A 70 -20.36 -4.71 -13.22
CA THR A 70 -20.76 -5.08 -14.58
C THR A 70 -21.88 -4.22 -15.15
N SER A 71 -22.60 -3.46 -14.32
CA SER A 71 -23.71 -2.61 -14.76
C SER A 71 -24.09 -1.53 -13.74
N ASN A 72 -24.84 -0.53 -14.21
CA ASN A 72 -25.53 0.41 -13.33
C ASN A 72 -26.78 -0.24 -12.71
N PRO A 73 -27.15 0.12 -11.47
CA PRO A 73 -28.41 -0.33 -10.89
C PRO A 73 -29.62 0.23 -11.66
N PRO A 74 -30.82 -0.34 -11.52
CA PRO A 74 -31.99 0.04 -12.32
C PRO A 74 -32.36 1.54 -12.28
N TRP A 75 -32.15 2.23 -11.16
CA TRP A 75 -32.43 3.67 -11.03
C TRP A 75 -31.39 4.58 -11.72
N LEU A 76 -30.30 3.99 -12.23
CA LEU A 76 -29.26 4.64 -13.04
C LEU A 76 -29.20 4.06 -14.46
N SER A 77 -30.24 3.37 -14.93
CA SER A 77 -30.27 2.73 -16.25
C SER A 77 -30.14 3.72 -17.41
N GLN A 78 -30.50 4.98 -17.19
CA GLN A 78 -30.33 6.08 -18.15
C GLN A 78 -28.88 6.52 -18.32
N VAL A 79 -28.00 6.24 -17.36
CA VAL A 79 -26.59 6.59 -17.44
C VAL A 79 -25.86 5.44 -18.13
N PRO A 80 -25.19 5.68 -19.28
CA PRO A 80 -24.45 4.62 -19.97
C PRO A 80 -23.38 4.01 -19.06
N PHE A 81 -23.36 2.67 -19.01
CA PHE A 81 -22.29 1.91 -18.38
C PHE A 81 -21.44 1.28 -19.48
N VAL A 82 -20.16 1.62 -19.53
CA VAL A 82 -19.24 1.00 -20.49
C VAL A 82 -18.56 -0.17 -19.80
N ALA A 83 -18.75 -1.36 -20.36
CA ALA A 83 -18.24 -2.62 -19.83
C ALA A 83 -16.70 -2.62 -19.79
N THR A 84 -16.14 -3.23 -18.76
CA THR A 84 -14.69 -3.41 -18.68
C THR A 84 -14.26 -4.48 -19.69
N PRO A 85 -13.25 -4.22 -20.54
CA PRO A 85 -12.75 -5.21 -21.47
C PRO A 85 -12.09 -6.38 -20.71
N ASN A 86 -12.25 -7.59 -21.26
CA ASN A 86 -11.53 -8.76 -20.79
C ASN A 86 -10.05 -8.67 -21.20
N ALA A 87 -9.19 -9.33 -20.42
CA ALA A 87 -7.78 -9.47 -20.74
C ALA A 87 -7.35 -10.93 -20.57
N ASP A 88 -6.42 -11.37 -21.42
CA ASP A 88 -5.91 -12.73 -21.35
C ASP A 88 -5.08 -12.93 -20.08
N SER A 89 -5.40 -13.98 -19.35
CA SER A 89 -4.68 -14.37 -18.14
C SER A 89 -4.59 -15.87 -17.99
N GLN A 90 -3.73 -16.28 -17.07
CA GLN A 90 -3.67 -17.64 -16.55
C GLN A 90 -3.68 -17.62 -15.02
N PRO A 91 -4.17 -18.67 -14.35
CA PRO A 91 -4.22 -18.68 -12.89
C PRO A 91 -2.82 -18.85 -12.28
N ALA A 92 -2.45 -18.02 -11.32
CA ALA A 92 -1.33 -18.28 -10.43
C ALA A 92 -1.70 -19.35 -9.39
N PRO A 93 -0.72 -20.02 -8.73
CA PRO A 93 -0.97 -20.95 -7.64
C PRO A 93 -1.79 -20.37 -6.47
N ASN A 94 -1.74 -19.04 -6.28
CA ASN A 94 -2.49 -18.33 -5.24
C ASN A 94 -3.89 -17.86 -5.70
N GLY A 95 -4.35 -18.28 -6.89
CA GLY A 95 -5.64 -17.94 -7.47
C GLY A 95 -5.75 -16.53 -8.08
N SER A 96 -4.70 -15.71 -8.01
CA SER A 96 -4.70 -14.40 -8.68
C SER A 96 -4.41 -14.57 -10.18
N PRO A 97 -4.97 -13.73 -11.06
CA PRO A 97 -4.61 -13.78 -12.47
C PRO A 97 -3.15 -13.39 -12.66
N VAL A 98 -2.49 -14.05 -13.61
CA VAL A 98 -1.23 -13.65 -14.22
C VAL A 98 -1.56 -13.16 -15.61
N TRP A 99 -1.37 -11.87 -15.86
CA TRP A 99 -1.78 -11.25 -17.11
C TRP A 99 -0.77 -11.54 -18.21
N LYS A 100 -1.27 -11.92 -19.39
CA LYS A 100 -0.48 -12.10 -20.62
C LYS A 100 -0.40 -10.82 -21.45
N SER A 101 -1.37 -9.95 -21.26
CA SER A 101 -1.47 -8.65 -21.91
C SER A 101 -2.27 -7.70 -21.03
N VAL A 102 -2.20 -6.41 -21.36
CA VAL A 102 -3.14 -5.41 -20.85
C VAL A 102 -3.98 -4.92 -22.04
N PRO A 103 -5.31 -4.86 -21.91
CA PRO A 103 -6.21 -4.64 -23.04
C PRO A 103 -6.27 -3.16 -23.43
N ASP A 104 -6.72 -2.86 -24.65
CA ASP A 104 -7.17 -1.50 -24.95
C ASP A 104 -8.47 -1.19 -24.19
N LEU A 105 -8.67 0.08 -23.86
CA LEU A 105 -9.82 0.54 -23.07
C LEU A 105 -10.53 1.68 -23.78
N GLU A 106 -11.82 1.50 -24.07
CA GLU A 106 -12.64 2.52 -24.73
C GLU A 106 -12.67 3.84 -23.94
N GLY A 107 -12.41 4.96 -24.64
CA GLY A 107 -12.35 6.29 -24.03
C GLY A 107 -11.04 6.58 -23.28
N PHE A 108 -10.03 5.71 -23.42
CA PHE A 108 -8.71 5.90 -22.84
C PHE A 108 -7.60 5.66 -23.87
N THR A 109 -6.49 6.37 -23.70
CA THR A 109 -5.22 6.06 -24.34
C THR A 109 -4.37 5.25 -23.39
N LEU A 110 -3.91 4.06 -23.81
CA LEU A 110 -2.87 3.31 -23.11
C LEU A 110 -1.50 3.95 -23.45
N ASN A 111 -1.11 4.95 -22.67
CA ASN A 111 0.19 5.60 -22.80
C ASN A 111 1.29 4.66 -22.29
N ARG A 112 2.27 4.37 -23.15
CA ARG A 112 3.47 3.58 -22.82
C ARG A 112 4.75 4.37 -23.10
N THR A 113 4.70 5.69 -22.95
CA THR A 113 5.81 6.60 -23.23
C THR A 113 6.20 7.47 -22.04
N PHE A 114 5.42 7.46 -20.96
CA PHE A 114 5.69 8.21 -19.74
C PHE A 114 6.95 7.68 -19.03
N ASN A 115 8.05 8.42 -19.14
CA ASN A 115 9.32 8.08 -18.50
C ASN A 115 9.33 8.58 -17.05
N VAL A 116 9.44 7.66 -16.09
CA VAL A 116 9.66 8.00 -14.67
C VAL A 116 11.09 8.49 -14.46
N VAL A 117 12.02 7.83 -15.15
CA VAL A 117 13.41 8.26 -15.39
C VAL A 117 13.80 7.80 -16.78
N PRO A 118 14.85 8.35 -17.41
CA PRO A 118 15.28 7.90 -18.73
C PRO A 118 15.46 6.38 -18.80
N GLY A 119 14.74 5.73 -19.72
CA GLY A 119 14.80 4.28 -19.93
C GLY A 119 13.91 3.43 -19.02
N LEU A 120 13.11 4.05 -18.12
CA LEU A 120 12.08 3.36 -17.35
C LEU A 120 10.72 4.02 -17.53
N VAL A 121 9.81 3.26 -18.11
CA VAL A 121 8.47 3.71 -18.47
C VAL A 121 7.44 3.19 -17.46
N MET A 122 6.51 4.05 -17.06
CA MET A 122 5.29 3.63 -16.40
C MET A 122 4.15 3.61 -17.42
N PRO A 123 3.65 2.44 -17.84
CA PRO A 123 2.44 2.37 -18.65
C PRO A 123 1.22 2.88 -17.85
N MET A 124 0.35 3.67 -18.49
CA MET A 124 -0.85 4.25 -17.85
C MET A 124 -2.01 4.35 -18.82
N TYR A 125 -3.23 4.08 -18.35
CA TYR A 125 -4.45 4.50 -19.04
C TYR A 125 -4.71 5.97 -18.71
N ILE A 126 -4.87 6.83 -19.71
CA ILE A 126 -5.25 8.23 -19.53
C ILE A 126 -6.55 8.49 -20.31
N SER A 127 -7.55 9.09 -19.67
CA SER A 127 -8.84 9.35 -20.32
C SER A 127 -8.68 10.28 -21.53
N ALA A 128 -9.47 10.04 -22.58
CA ALA A 128 -9.32 10.68 -23.90
C ALA A 128 -9.62 12.19 -23.93
N ASN A 129 -10.08 12.79 -22.82
CA ASN A 129 -10.18 14.23 -22.69
C ASN A 129 -8.80 14.91 -22.51
N TYR A 130 -7.75 14.17 -22.13
CA TYR A 130 -6.38 14.67 -22.21
C TYR A 130 -5.81 14.45 -23.62
N ARG A 131 -5.24 15.52 -24.18
CA ARG A 131 -4.64 15.52 -25.51
C ARG A 131 -3.24 16.12 -25.45
N PRO A 132 -2.17 15.30 -25.58
CA PRO A 132 -0.80 15.78 -25.52
C PRO A 132 -0.53 16.87 -26.56
N GLY A 133 0.03 17.99 -26.14
CA GLY A 133 0.36 19.12 -27.03
C GLY A 133 -0.83 19.95 -27.52
N GLU A 134 -2.06 19.65 -27.07
CA GLU A 134 -3.26 20.44 -27.34
C GLU A 134 -3.71 21.23 -26.09
N ASP A 135 -4.82 21.96 -26.22
CA ASP A 135 -5.44 22.69 -25.12
C ASP A 135 -6.14 21.74 -24.14
N ASN A 136 -5.59 21.65 -22.92
CA ASN A 136 -6.15 20.90 -21.80
C ASN A 136 -6.72 21.82 -20.70
N SER A 137 -7.06 23.07 -21.01
CA SER A 137 -7.58 24.07 -20.06
C SER A 137 -8.94 23.72 -19.44
N ARG A 138 -9.65 22.73 -19.99
CA ARG A 138 -10.90 22.21 -19.40
C ARG A 138 -10.64 21.34 -18.17
N ILE A 139 -9.48 20.69 -18.06
CA ILE A 139 -9.17 19.73 -17.00
C ILE A 139 -8.87 20.49 -15.70
N GLN A 140 -9.74 20.32 -14.70
CA GLN A 140 -9.65 20.96 -13.39
C GLN A 140 -9.31 19.97 -12.27
N ARG A 141 -9.62 18.69 -12.46
CA ARG A 141 -9.30 17.63 -11.50
C ARG A 141 -8.72 16.43 -12.22
N ALA A 142 -7.70 15.83 -11.62
CA ALA A 142 -7.19 14.53 -12.06
C ALA A 142 -7.41 13.46 -10.99
N ILE A 143 -7.82 12.27 -11.41
CA ILE A 143 -8.02 11.11 -10.54
C ILE A 143 -6.95 10.07 -10.87
N ILE A 144 -6.10 9.74 -9.91
CA ILE A 144 -5.08 8.69 -10.04
C ILE A 144 -5.62 7.42 -9.37
N THR A 145 -5.93 6.40 -10.17
CA THR A 145 -6.57 5.17 -9.67
C THR A 145 -5.53 4.09 -9.37
N MET A 146 -5.67 3.41 -8.23
CA MET A 146 -4.85 2.26 -7.84
C MET A 146 -5.64 0.96 -8.02
N PRO A 147 -5.07 -0.07 -8.67
CA PRO A 147 -5.77 -1.33 -8.94
C PRO A 147 -6.00 -2.16 -7.67
N GLY A 148 -6.88 -3.15 -7.76
CA GLY A 148 -7.09 -4.16 -6.73
C GLY A 148 -6.00 -5.24 -6.71
N LYS A 149 -6.23 -6.30 -5.93
CA LYS A 149 -5.35 -7.48 -5.87
C LYS A 149 -5.07 -8.10 -7.25
N PRO A 150 -6.05 -8.16 -8.18
CA PRO A 150 -5.83 -8.70 -9.51
C PRO A 150 -4.86 -7.89 -10.36
N ARG A 151 -4.50 -6.64 -10.02
CA ARG A 151 -3.68 -5.73 -10.85
C ARG A 151 -4.34 -5.29 -12.17
N ASP A 152 -5.66 -5.39 -12.22
CA ASP A 152 -6.55 -5.00 -13.32
C ASP A 152 -6.73 -3.47 -13.41
N SER A 153 -5.63 -2.76 -13.70
CA SER A 153 -5.60 -1.29 -13.68
C SER A 153 -6.59 -0.63 -14.66
N TRP A 154 -6.85 -1.28 -15.80
CA TRP A 154 -7.88 -0.84 -16.75
C TRP A 154 -9.29 -0.93 -16.16
N LYS A 155 -9.59 -1.96 -15.35
CA LYS A 155 -10.88 -2.08 -14.64
C LYS A 155 -11.07 -0.87 -13.74
N TYR A 156 -10.07 -0.54 -12.93
CA TYR A 156 -10.19 0.58 -11.99
C TYR A 156 -10.34 1.92 -12.72
N ALA A 157 -9.56 2.18 -13.77
CA ALA A 157 -9.76 3.38 -14.60
C ALA A 157 -11.19 3.44 -15.17
N ASN A 158 -11.70 2.31 -15.68
CA ASN A 158 -13.05 2.17 -16.24
C ASN A 158 -14.16 2.41 -15.21
N LEU A 159 -14.01 1.84 -14.00
CA LEU A 159 -14.99 1.98 -12.91
C LEU A 159 -15.07 3.41 -12.40
N PHE A 160 -13.93 4.09 -12.24
CA PHE A 160 -13.91 5.51 -11.91
C PHE A 160 -14.52 6.36 -13.03
N ARG A 161 -14.32 6.01 -14.31
CA ARG A 161 -15.01 6.69 -15.44
C ARG A 161 -16.51 6.50 -15.38
N ASN A 162 -16.98 5.27 -15.11
CA ASN A 162 -18.42 5.01 -14.99
C ASN A 162 -19.03 5.78 -13.80
N ALA A 163 -18.34 5.87 -12.67
CA ALA A 163 -18.79 6.68 -11.54
C ALA A 163 -18.78 8.18 -11.85
N LEU A 164 -17.78 8.67 -12.59
CA LEU A 164 -17.75 10.04 -13.11
C LEU A 164 -18.94 10.33 -14.03
N ASN A 165 -19.30 9.40 -14.91
CA ASN A 165 -20.47 9.53 -15.79
C ASN A 165 -21.76 9.67 -14.97
N VAL A 166 -21.90 8.90 -13.88
CA VAL A 166 -23.02 9.04 -12.95
C VAL A 166 -23.01 10.43 -12.31
N ALA A 167 -21.86 10.88 -11.80
CA ALA A 167 -21.72 12.18 -11.17
C ALA A 167 -22.06 13.34 -12.14
N ALA A 168 -21.56 13.28 -13.37
CA ALA A 168 -21.78 14.30 -14.40
C ALA A 168 -23.19 14.24 -15.02
N SER A 169 -23.90 13.10 -14.92
CA SER A 169 -25.27 12.96 -15.41
C SER A 169 -26.29 13.76 -14.59
N ASN A 170 -25.94 14.17 -13.37
CA ASN A 170 -26.77 15.01 -12.52
C ASN A 170 -26.29 16.47 -12.60
N PRO A 171 -27.03 17.37 -13.29
CA PRO A 171 -26.65 18.78 -13.42
C PRO A 171 -26.48 19.51 -12.09
N ALA A 172 -27.16 19.07 -11.03
CA ALA A 172 -27.05 19.66 -9.69
C ALA A 172 -25.64 19.50 -9.08
N ASN A 173 -24.85 18.55 -9.57
CA ASN A 173 -23.46 18.36 -9.13
C ASN A 173 -22.51 19.42 -9.70
N GLY A 174 -22.91 20.17 -10.73
CA GLY A 174 -22.13 21.31 -11.24
C GLY A 174 -20.77 20.95 -11.86
N ILE A 175 -20.58 19.69 -12.27
CA ILE A 175 -19.36 19.22 -12.95
C ILE A 175 -19.70 18.64 -14.32
N ALA A 176 -18.76 18.72 -15.26
CA ALA A 176 -18.80 18.02 -16.54
C ALA A 176 -17.69 16.97 -16.62
N ALA A 177 -17.96 15.85 -17.29
CA ALA A 177 -17.03 14.72 -17.35
C ALA A 177 -15.68 15.10 -18.00
N ASP A 178 -15.68 16.01 -18.98
CA ASP A 178 -14.46 16.47 -19.66
C ASP A 178 -13.55 17.35 -18.78
N GLN A 179 -14.05 17.84 -17.63
CA GLN A 179 -13.26 18.59 -16.65
C GLN A 179 -12.46 17.70 -15.69
N VAL A 180 -12.70 16.38 -15.73
CA VAL A 180 -12.02 15.40 -14.88
C VAL A 180 -11.18 14.46 -15.75
N MET A 181 -9.88 14.44 -15.52
CA MET A 181 -8.98 13.46 -16.14
C MET A 181 -8.85 12.23 -15.24
N ILE A 182 -8.85 11.03 -15.80
CA ILE A 182 -8.59 9.78 -15.08
C ILE A 182 -7.28 9.20 -15.58
N VAL A 183 -6.39 8.89 -14.64
CA VAL A 183 -5.07 8.29 -14.87
C VAL A 183 -5.03 6.97 -14.09
N GLY A 184 -4.89 5.86 -14.80
CA GLY A 184 -4.76 4.52 -14.22
C GLY A 184 -3.37 3.94 -14.50
N PRO A 185 -2.38 4.14 -13.62
CA PRO A 185 -1.07 3.56 -13.79
C PRO A 185 -1.13 2.04 -13.70
N VAL A 186 -0.47 1.36 -14.63
CA VAL A 186 -0.52 -0.10 -14.78
C VAL A 186 0.55 -0.75 -13.91
N PHE A 187 0.15 -1.22 -12.72
CA PHE A 187 1.05 -1.91 -11.79
C PHE A 187 1.07 -3.43 -12.01
N LEU A 188 1.98 -3.90 -12.86
CA LEU A 188 2.21 -5.32 -13.10
C LEU A 188 3.32 -5.91 -12.22
N ASN A 189 3.36 -7.23 -12.13
CA ASN A 189 4.37 -7.95 -11.36
C ASN A 189 5.31 -8.82 -12.23
N SER A 190 6.28 -9.47 -11.59
CA SER A 190 7.22 -10.40 -12.25
C SER A 190 6.52 -11.55 -12.98
N ASP A 191 5.43 -12.10 -12.44
CA ASP A 191 4.69 -13.18 -13.09
C ASP A 191 4.03 -12.68 -14.38
N ASP A 192 3.45 -11.47 -14.36
CA ASP A 192 2.84 -10.82 -15.52
C ASP A 192 3.91 -10.51 -16.59
N LYS A 193 5.12 -10.12 -16.16
CA LYS A 193 6.26 -9.94 -17.06
C LYS A 193 6.64 -11.25 -17.74
N ASP A 194 6.79 -12.33 -16.97
CA ASP A 194 7.20 -13.63 -17.51
C ASP A 194 6.12 -14.22 -18.43
N ALA A 195 4.86 -13.84 -18.24
CA ALA A 195 3.74 -14.16 -19.12
C ALA A 195 3.61 -13.24 -20.36
N GLY A 196 4.39 -12.16 -20.45
CA GLY A 196 4.48 -11.29 -21.64
C GLY A 196 3.73 -9.96 -21.56
N ALA A 197 3.08 -9.61 -20.45
CA ALA A 197 2.29 -8.37 -20.35
C ALA A 197 3.13 -7.09 -20.20
N VAL A 198 4.36 -7.21 -19.69
CA VAL A 198 5.30 -6.10 -19.47
C VAL A 198 6.23 -5.96 -20.68
N ARG A 199 6.22 -4.80 -21.35
CA ARG A 199 7.13 -4.52 -22.47
C ARG A 199 8.52 -4.10 -21.99
N GLU A 200 9.48 -4.10 -22.91
CA GLU A 200 10.84 -3.63 -22.62
C GLU A 200 10.82 -2.19 -22.06
N GLY A 201 11.61 -1.96 -21.00
CA GLY A 201 11.68 -0.68 -20.29
C GLY A 201 10.50 -0.39 -19.35
N GLU A 202 9.41 -1.16 -19.37
CA GLU A 202 8.28 -0.93 -18.48
C GLU A 202 8.57 -1.39 -17.04
N MET A 203 8.14 -0.58 -16.07
CA MET A 203 8.34 -0.87 -14.65
C MET A 203 7.42 -1.97 -14.15
N PHE A 204 7.95 -2.88 -13.34
CA PHE A 204 7.20 -3.98 -12.71
C PHE A 204 7.72 -4.28 -11.29
N TRP A 205 6.90 -4.95 -10.48
CA TRP A 205 7.21 -5.24 -9.07
C TRP A 205 7.19 -6.73 -8.76
N HIS A 206 7.63 -7.11 -7.55
CA HIS A 206 7.49 -8.48 -7.07
C HIS A 206 6.16 -8.66 -6.34
N GLY A 207 5.33 -9.61 -6.77
CA GLY A 207 4.01 -9.87 -6.17
C GLY A 207 3.19 -8.59 -5.98
N SER A 208 2.64 -8.40 -4.78
CA SER A 208 1.92 -7.17 -4.39
C SER A 208 2.81 -6.11 -3.73
N GLN A 209 4.12 -6.12 -3.95
CA GLN A 209 4.99 -5.13 -3.29
C GLN A 209 4.82 -3.70 -3.84
N TRP A 210 4.17 -3.53 -4.99
CA TRP A 210 3.84 -2.22 -5.55
C TRP A 210 2.92 -1.42 -4.63
N GLN A 211 1.95 -2.04 -3.95
CA GLN A 211 1.03 -1.27 -3.10
C GLN A 211 1.73 -0.68 -1.87
N SER A 212 2.80 -1.33 -1.38
CA SER A 212 3.51 -0.93 -0.16
C SER A 212 4.80 -0.17 -0.46
N GLY A 213 4.93 0.41 -1.66
CA GLY A 213 6.03 1.35 -1.93
C GLY A 213 7.39 0.70 -2.14
N HIS A 214 7.47 -0.60 -2.44
CA HIS A 214 8.78 -1.23 -2.66
C HIS A 214 9.36 -0.85 -4.02
N ARG A 215 10.66 -1.13 -4.17
CA ARG A 215 11.36 -0.89 -5.43
C ARG A 215 10.83 -1.76 -6.57
N ALA A 216 10.86 -1.20 -7.78
CA ALA A 216 10.68 -1.94 -9.00
C ALA A 216 11.78 -3.00 -9.18
N ARG A 217 11.53 -3.99 -10.05
CA ARG A 217 12.38 -5.15 -10.30
C ARG A 217 13.21 -5.04 -11.58
N ASN A 218 13.14 -3.91 -12.26
CA ASN A 218 13.95 -3.62 -13.45
C ASN A 218 15.45 -3.70 -13.13
N GLU A 219 16.17 -4.44 -13.97
CA GLU A 219 17.62 -4.58 -13.90
C GLU A 219 18.36 -3.61 -14.82
N GLN A 220 17.70 -3.15 -15.88
CA GLN A 220 18.25 -2.23 -16.88
C GLN A 220 17.24 -1.09 -17.16
N PRO A 221 17.58 0.17 -16.82
CA PRO A 221 18.65 0.54 -15.89
C PRO A 221 18.37 0.03 -14.48
N HIS A 222 19.43 -0.34 -13.73
CA HIS A 222 19.26 -0.76 -12.34
C HIS A 222 18.71 0.38 -11.50
N THR A 223 17.61 0.13 -10.79
CA THR A 223 16.88 1.17 -10.07
C THR A 223 16.53 0.82 -8.63
N ASN A 224 16.45 1.86 -7.81
CA ASN A 224 15.88 1.80 -6.45
C ASN A 224 14.54 2.55 -6.36
N LEU A 225 13.90 2.80 -7.50
CA LEU A 225 12.63 3.52 -7.57
C LEU A 225 11.50 2.71 -6.95
N SER A 226 11.01 3.21 -5.82
CA SER A 226 9.71 2.86 -5.25
C SER A 226 8.53 3.15 -6.20
N SER A 227 7.45 2.38 -6.11
CA SER A 227 6.15 2.75 -6.69
C SER A 227 5.64 4.11 -6.20
N TYR A 228 6.04 4.58 -5.02
CA TYR A 228 5.67 5.92 -4.55
C TYR A 228 6.39 7.04 -5.30
N HIS A 229 7.58 6.80 -5.85
CA HIS A 229 8.20 7.77 -6.77
C HIS A 229 7.45 7.85 -8.10
N VAL A 230 6.77 6.78 -8.52
CA VAL A 230 5.92 6.81 -9.72
C VAL A 230 4.70 7.70 -9.47
N LEU A 231 4.04 7.54 -8.32
CA LEU A 231 2.91 8.39 -7.93
C LEU A 231 3.34 9.86 -7.76
N ASP A 232 4.51 10.12 -7.18
CA ASP A 232 5.08 11.47 -7.11
C ASP A 232 5.30 12.05 -8.51
N ASN A 233 5.93 11.31 -9.43
CA ASN A 233 6.20 11.78 -10.80
C ASN A 233 4.91 12.08 -11.59
N ILE A 234 3.88 11.25 -11.46
CA ILE A 234 2.59 11.49 -12.14
C ILE A 234 1.95 12.77 -11.57
N THR A 235 2.03 12.98 -10.27
CA THR A 235 1.45 14.16 -9.61
C THR A 235 2.25 15.42 -9.94
N ASP A 236 3.59 15.33 -9.97
CA ASP A 236 4.47 16.40 -10.43
C ASP A 236 4.15 16.74 -11.89
N TRP A 237 4.00 15.75 -12.79
CA TRP A 237 3.56 16.00 -14.17
C TRP A 237 2.23 16.76 -14.24
N ILE A 238 1.22 16.36 -13.46
CA ILE A 238 -0.08 17.02 -13.45
C ILE A 238 0.00 18.49 -12.98
N PHE A 239 0.73 18.77 -11.89
CA PHE A 239 0.78 20.12 -11.33
C PHE A 239 1.86 21.03 -11.92
N THR A 240 2.95 20.47 -12.45
CA THR A 240 4.16 21.26 -12.77
C THR A 240 4.56 21.23 -14.23
N SER A 241 3.95 20.41 -15.09
CA SER A 241 4.28 20.37 -16.52
C SER A 241 3.87 21.64 -17.28
N GLY A 242 2.86 22.36 -16.77
CA GLY A 242 2.20 23.45 -17.50
C GLY A 242 1.16 22.98 -18.53
N GLU A 243 0.97 21.66 -18.71
CA GLU A 243 0.00 21.11 -19.65
C GLU A 243 -1.45 21.32 -19.19
N PHE A 244 -1.70 21.47 -17.88
CA PHE A 244 -3.03 21.59 -17.29
C PHE A 244 -3.22 22.95 -16.61
N PRO A 245 -3.43 24.05 -17.36
CA PRO A 245 -3.43 25.40 -16.78
C PRO A 245 -4.59 25.67 -15.82
N ALA A 246 -5.67 24.87 -15.86
CA ALA A 246 -6.81 24.98 -14.96
C ALA A 246 -6.82 23.93 -13.85
N ILE A 247 -5.76 23.11 -13.70
CA ILE A 247 -5.71 22.07 -12.68
C ILE A 247 -5.82 22.70 -11.29
N LYS A 248 -6.75 22.18 -10.50
CA LYS A 248 -6.97 22.59 -9.12
C LYS A 248 -6.51 21.50 -8.18
N GLN A 249 -6.84 20.24 -8.47
CA GLN A 249 -6.71 19.14 -7.51
C GLN A 249 -6.38 17.80 -8.15
N VAL A 250 -5.75 16.94 -7.34
CA VAL A 250 -5.51 15.53 -7.64
C VAL A 250 -6.14 14.66 -6.56
N VAL A 251 -6.87 13.62 -6.96
CA VAL A 251 -7.42 12.62 -6.04
C VAL A 251 -6.79 11.26 -6.32
N PHE A 252 -6.16 10.67 -5.32
CA PHE A 252 -5.77 9.26 -5.35
C PHE A 252 -6.95 8.40 -4.89
N GLY A 253 -7.35 7.43 -5.69
CA GLY A 253 -8.49 6.56 -5.37
C GLY A 253 -8.14 5.08 -5.51
N GLY A 254 -8.54 4.25 -4.54
CA GLY A 254 -8.36 2.81 -4.63
C GLY A 254 -9.31 2.05 -3.71
N HIS A 255 -9.74 0.87 -4.15
CA HIS A 255 -10.56 -0.07 -3.37
C HIS A 255 -9.76 -1.34 -3.05
N SER A 256 -10.07 -2.01 -1.94
CA SER A 256 -9.41 -3.26 -1.53
C SER A 256 -7.89 -3.09 -1.42
N MET A 257 -7.09 -3.85 -2.19
CA MET A 257 -5.63 -3.67 -2.23
C MET A 257 -5.20 -2.30 -2.77
N GLY A 258 -5.99 -1.68 -3.65
CA GLY A 258 -5.78 -0.30 -4.08
C GLY A 258 -6.01 0.68 -2.94
N GLY A 259 -7.01 0.43 -2.09
CA GLY A 259 -7.25 1.19 -0.87
C GLY A 259 -6.08 1.08 0.12
N GLN A 260 -5.49 -0.11 0.25
CA GLN A 260 -4.24 -0.27 1.01
C GLN A 260 -3.10 0.55 0.40
N ALA A 261 -2.97 0.57 -0.93
CA ALA A 261 -1.93 1.33 -1.62
C ALA A 261 -2.05 2.83 -1.36
N VAL A 262 -3.26 3.38 -1.50
CA VAL A 262 -3.57 4.80 -1.25
C VAL A 262 -3.34 5.17 0.22
N GLN A 263 -3.76 4.32 1.16
CA GLN A 263 -3.54 4.56 2.59
C GLN A 263 -2.04 4.54 2.94
N ARG A 264 -1.29 3.56 2.43
CA ARG A 264 0.14 3.44 2.70
C ARG A 264 0.93 4.58 2.07
N TYR A 265 0.57 4.99 0.85
CA TYR A 265 1.18 6.12 0.18
C TYR A 265 0.89 7.44 0.91
N SER A 266 -0.37 7.71 1.30
CA SER A 266 -0.70 8.95 2.03
C SER A 266 0.06 9.09 3.35
N VAL A 267 0.34 7.98 4.06
CA VAL A 267 1.18 7.98 5.27
C VAL A 267 2.63 8.36 4.97
N LEU A 268 3.26 7.76 3.95
CA LEU A 268 4.68 7.99 3.68
C LEU A 268 4.98 9.14 2.70
N LYS A 269 3.98 9.61 1.95
CA LYS A 269 4.15 10.63 0.91
C LYS A 269 4.93 11.81 1.48
N LYS A 270 5.94 12.25 0.75
CA LYS A 270 6.74 13.43 1.10
C LYS A 270 5.98 14.71 0.78
N THR A 271 6.25 15.75 1.56
CA THR A 271 5.64 17.07 1.40
C THR A 271 6.07 17.68 0.06
N LYS A 272 5.08 18.10 -0.73
CA LYS A 272 5.27 18.91 -1.95
C LYS A 272 4.41 20.17 -1.85
N ALA A 273 4.77 21.20 -2.62
CA ALA A 273 4.12 22.51 -2.53
C ALA A 273 2.60 22.43 -2.78
N TYR A 274 2.17 21.56 -3.70
CA TYR A 274 0.76 21.38 -4.07
C TYR A 274 -0.04 20.45 -3.13
N ASP A 275 0.57 19.88 -2.07
CA ASP A 275 -0.09 18.89 -1.22
C ASP A 275 -1.44 19.31 -0.60
N PRO A 276 -1.73 20.60 -0.31
CA PRO A 276 -3.06 21.04 0.12
C PRO A 276 -4.18 20.75 -0.88
N ASN A 277 -3.83 20.53 -2.16
CA ASN A 277 -4.73 20.21 -3.26
C ASN A 277 -4.75 18.71 -3.62
N VAL A 278 -4.20 17.86 -2.75
CA VAL A 278 -4.16 16.40 -2.94
C VAL A 278 -5.11 15.73 -1.96
N HIS A 279 -6.01 14.90 -2.48
CA HIS A 279 -6.99 14.14 -1.71
C HIS A 279 -6.74 12.63 -1.86
N PHE A 280 -7.12 11.85 -0.84
CA PHE A 280 -6.95 10.40 -0.82
C PHE A 280 -8.29 9.74 -0.50
N TRP A 281 -8.88 9.03 -1.44
CA TRP A 281 -10.05 8.18 -1.22
C TRP A 281 -9.64 6.72 -1.03
N ILE A 282 -9.98 6.16 0.14
CA ILE A 282 -9.51 4.87 0.62
C ILE A 282 -10.72 3.95 0.84
N GLY A 283 -10.99 3.06 -0.12
CA GLY A 283 -12.13 2.13 -0.08
C GLY A 283 -11.76 0.74 0.44
N ASN A 284 -12.45 0.25 1.47
CA ASN A 284 -12.35 -1.11 2.04
C ASN A 284 -10.92 -1.74 2.07
N PRO A 285 -9.89 -1.12 2.66
CA PRO A 285 -8.56 -1.71 2.70
C PRO A 285 -8.53 -3.04 3.47
N GLY A 286 -7.86 -4.03 2.88
CA GLY A 286 -7.60 -5.33 3.52
C GLY A 286 -6.78 -5.24 4.80
N SER A 287 -5.87 -4.27 4.91
CA SER A 287 -5.07 -3.98 6.09
C SER A 287 -4.58 -2.54 6.04
N TRP A 288 -4.21 -1.99 7.20
CA TRP A 288 -3.85 -0.59 7.38
C TRP A 288 -2.41 -0.47 7.87
N VAL A 289 -1.69 0.59 7.48
CA VAL A 289 -0.51 1.00 8.25
C VAL A 289 -1.02 1.73 9.48
N TRP A 290 -0.84 1.09 10.62
CA TRP A 290 -1.21 1.64 11.90
C TRP A 290 -0.21 2.71 12.35
N LEU A 291 -0.69 3.79 12.96
CA LEU A 291 0.12 4.98 13.19
C LEU A 291 0.79 5.00 14.56
N ASP A 292 0.22 4.30 15.55
CA ASP A 292 0.76 4.14 16.90
C ASP A 292 1.06 2.67 17.23
N ASP A 293 1.43 2.40 18.48
CA ASP A 293 1.76 1.04 18.94
C ASP A 293 0.56 0.33 19.60
N GLN A 294 -0.62 0.97 19.64
CA GLN A 294 -1.81 0.46 20.32
C GLN A 294 -2.71 -0.29 19.33
N ARG A 295 -2.58 -1.61 19.26
CA ARG A 295 -3.50 -2.45 18.48
C ARG A 295 -4.81 -2.71 19.23
N PRO A 296 -5.97 -2.68 18.56
CA PRO A 296 -7.27 -2.99 19.19
C PRO A 296 -7.34 -4.45 19.66
N TYR A 297 -6.70 -5.36 18.93
CA TYR A 297 -6.70 -6.80 19.23
C TYR A 297 -5.26 -7.32 19.29
N PRO A 298 -4.50 -6.99 20.35
CA PRO A 298 -3.10 -7.39 20.45
C PRO A 298 -2.95 -8.91 20.46
N ASN A 299 -1.88 -9.41 19.82
CA ASN A 299 -1.54 -10.83 19.79
C ASN A 299 -0.03 -11.00 19.92
N GLU A 300 0.43 -11.44 21.10
CA GLU A 300 1.84 -11.58 21.43
C GLU A 300 2.58 -12.61 20.57
N THR A 301 1.86 -13.60 20.03
CA THR A 301 2.44 -14.62 19.13
C THR A 301 2.69 -14.09 17.72
N CYS A 302 2.12 -12.93 17.36
CA CYS A 302 2.24 -12.37 16.02
C CYS A 302 3.55 -11.58 15.85
N VAL A 303 4.61 -12.27 15.46
CA VAL A 303 5.90 -11.64 15.17
C VAL A 303 5.79 -10.65 14.01
N GLY A 304 6.32 -9.44 14.21
CA GLY A 304 6.34 -8.40 13.18
C GLY A 304 4.98 -7.73 12.92
N TRP A 305 4.06 -7.74 13.90
CA TRP A 305 2.78 -7.02 13.87
C TRP A 305 2.89 -5.52 13.52
N ASP A 306 4.06 -4.93 13.76
CA ASP A 306 4.35 -3.51 13.47
C ASP A 306 5.37 -3.31 12.33
N LYS A 307 5.57 -4.34 11.50
CA LYS A 307 6.41 -4.24 10.29
C LYS A 307 5.71 -3.36 9.24
N TRP A 308 6.51 -2.65 8.43
CA TRP A 308 6.01 -1.86 7.30
C TRP A 308 4.99 -2.64 6.45
N GLY A 309 3.89 -1.97 6.13
CA GLY A 309 2.66 -2.57 5.60
C GLY A 309 1.55 -2.69 6.65
N TYR A 310 1.92 -2.89 7.92
CA TYR A 310 1.00 -2.98 9.07
C TYR A 310 1.23 -1.90 10.13
N GLY A 311 2.42 -1.30 10.16
CA GLY A 311 2.78 -0.22 11.07
C GLY A 311 4.14 0.42 10.78
N LEU A 312 4.66 1.21 11.73
CA LEU A 312 5.85 2.07 11.54
C LEU A 312 7.01 1.78 12.50
N GLY A 313 6.85 0.93 13.53
CA GLY A 313 7.86 0.75 14.58
C GLY A 313 9.12 0.02 14.13
N ASN A 314 9.07 -0.80 13.08
CA ASN A 314 10.29 -1.35 12.47
C ASN A 314 10.80 -0.46 11.33
N VAL A 315 11.58 0.57 11.68
CA VAL A 315 12.20 1.52 10.74
C VAL A 315 12.99 0.83 9.63
N SER A 316 13.72 -0.25 9.96
CA SER A 316 14.53 -0.97 8.95
C SER A 316 13.68 -1.64 7.86
N ALA A 317 12.43 -2.00 8.19
CA ALA A 317 11.47 -2.58 7.25
C ALA A 317 10.76 -1.53 6.38
N VAL A 318 10.71 -0.27 6.83
CA VAL A 318 10.13 0.84 6.04
C VAL A 318 10.88 0.96 4.71
N VAL A 319 10.12 1.17 3.63
CA VAL A 319 10.69 1.30 2.29
C VAL A 319 11.65 2.48 2.20
N ARG A 320 12.71 2.32 1.40
CA ARG A 320 13.79 3.30 1.26
C ARG A 320 13.30 4.72 0.92
N TYR A 321 12.16 4.81 0.23
CA TYR A 321 11.46 6.05 -0.11
C TYR A 321 11.36 7.02 1.08
N ALA A 322 10.84 6.56 2.23
CA ALA A 322 10.61 7.41 3.41
C ALA A 322 11.27 6.85 4.69
N ARG A 323 12.13 5.83 4.60
CA ARG A 323 12.85 5.28 5.75
C ARG A 323 13.61 6.35 6.54
N ARG A 324 14.23 7.32 5.85
CA ARG A 324 14.95 8.41 6.51
C ARG A 324 14.01 9.30 7.31
N ASP A 325 12.84 9.66 6.77
CA ASP A 325 11.83 10.45 7.46
C ASP A 325 11.36 9.75 8.72
N VAL A 326 10.98 8.46 8.62
CA VAL A 326 10.51 7.67 9.76
C VAL A 326 11.62 7.50 10.81
N ASN A 327 12.86 7.30 10.38
CA ASN A 327 14.01 7.23 11.29
C ASN A 327 14.29 8.57 11.99
N ALA A 328 14.03 9.69 11.31
CA ALA A 328 14.27 11.02 11.85
C ALA A 328 13.18 11.43 12.84
N SER A 329 11.90 11.21 12.51
CA SER A 329 10.77 11.32 13.44
C SER A 329 9.54 10.62 12.87
N ARG A 330 9.08 9.58 13.57
CA ARG A 330 7.81 8.91 13.26
C ARG A 330 6.64 9.86 13.48
N GLU A 331 6.71 10.67 14.53
CA GLU A 331 5.69 11.63 14.93
C GLU A 331 5.46 12.65 13.82
N ALA A 332 6.53 13.22 13.25
CA ALA A 332 6.41 14.16 12.14
C ALA A 332 5.81 13.52 10.87
N VAL A 333 6.08 12.23 10.61
CA VAL A 333 5.43 11.49 9.51
C VAL A 333 3.94 11.30 9.77
N VAL A 334 3.57 10.97 11.01
CA VAL A 334 2.16 10.83 11.44
C VAL A 334 1.43 12.18 11.37
N GLU A 335 2.00 13.26 11.89
CA GLU A 335 1.39 14.59 11.81
C GLU A 335 1.25 15.07 10.37
N ARG A 336 2.23 14.78 9.51
CA ARG A 336 2.13 15.03 8.07
C ARG A 336 0.99 14.25 7.42
N PHE A 337 0.69 13.03 7.85
CA PHE A 337 -0.49 12.29 7.38
C PHE A 337 -1.79 12.92 7.88
N ARG A 338 -1.83 13.29 9.16
CA ARG A 338 -3.00 13.89 9.81
C ARG A 338 -3.39 15.24 9.20
N SER A 339 -2.44 15.98 8.62
CA SER A 339 -2.73 17.25 7.93
C SER A 339 -3.22 17.12 6.47
N ARG A 340 -3.25 15.91 5.90
CA ARG A 340 -3.71 15.67 4.52
C ARG A 340 -5.24 15.64 4.43
N ASN A 341 -5.78 15.75 3.21
CA ASN A 341 -7.20 15.50 2.94
C ASN A 341 -7.41 14.00 2.70
N VAL A 342 -7.98 13.28 3.67
CA VAL A 342 -8.10 11.80 3.63
C VAL A 342 -9.54 11.35 3.87
N HIS A 343 -10.08 10.58 2.94
CA HIS A 343 -11.46 10.14 2.93
C HIS A 343 -11.52 8.61 3.01
N TYR A 344 -11.92 8.10 4.16
CA TYR A 344 -12.07 6.66 4.39
C TYR A 344 -13.48 6.23 4.01
N ALA A 345 -13.62 5.20 3.19
CA ALA A 345 -14.90 4.65 2.77
C ALA A 345 -14.97 3.15 3.11
N VAL A 346 -15.96 2.77 3.94
CA VAL A 346 -16.17 1.37 4.33
C VAL A 346 -17.59 0.91 4.01
N GLY A 347 -17.71 -0.26 3.39
CA GLY A 347 -19.01 -0.90 3.15
C GLY A 347 -19.59 -1.43 4.46
N LEU A 348 -20.81 -1.04 4.81
CA LEU A 348 -21.49 -1.47 6.05
C LEU A 348 -21.74 -2.99 6.08
N ALA A 349 -21.70 -3.65 4.92
CA ALA A 349 -21.80 -5.09 4.79
C ALA A 349 -20.45 -5.78 4.52
N ASP A 350 -19.32 -5.07 4.58
CA ASP A 350 -18.00 -5.63 4.29
C ASP A 350 -17.37 -6.31 5.52
N THR A 351 -18.00 -7.40 5.95
CA THR A 351 -17.54 -8.24 7.06
C THR A 351 -16.56 -9.34 6.61
N GLY A 352 -16.06 -9.26 5.37
CA GLY A 352 -15.08 -10.21 4.85
C GLY A 352 -13.71 -10.08 5.55
N PRO A 353 -12.93 -11.18 5.64
CA PRO A 353 -11.70 -11.22 6.43
C PRO A 353 -10.52 -10.43 5.84
N GLY A 354 -10.60 -10.06 4.55
CA GLY A 354 -9.56 -9.29 3.87
C GLY A 354 -8.18 -9.95 3.93
N ASP A 355 -7.21 -9.20 4.45
CA ASP A 355 -5.89 -9.74 4.78
C ASP A 355 -5.96 -10.68 5.98
N THR A 356 -5.58 -11.95 5.79
CA THR A 356 -5.70 -13.01 6.79
C THR A 356 -4.42 -13.23 7.61
N HIS A 357 -3.34 -12.49 7.32
CA HIS A 357 -2.12 -12.57 8.11
C HIS A 357 -2.36 -12.11 9.56
N CYS A 358 -1.58 -12.63 10.51
CA CYS A 358 -1.78 -12.30 11.93
C CYS A 358 -1.66 -10.79 12.19
N GLN A 359 -0.79 -10.10 11.45
CA GLN A 359 -0.55 -8.67 11.60
C GLN A 359 -1.82 -7.87 11.30
N ALA A 360 -2.52 -8.20 10.21
CA ALA A 360 -3.81 -7.60 9.88
C ALA A 360 -4.89 -7.94 10.91
N LYS A 361 -4.90 -9.18 11.43
CA LYS A 361 -5.86 -9.59 12.47
C LYS A 361 -5.71 -8.79 13.76
N THR A 362 -4.53 -8.25 14.08
CA THR A 362 -4.37 -7.36 15.23
C THR A 362 -5.13 -6.02 15.09
N GLN A 363 -5.55 -5.67 13.88
CA GLN A 363 -6.26 -4.42 13.54
C GLN A 363 -7.79 -4.61 13.55
N GLY A 364 -8.27 -5.85 13.44
CA GLY A 364 -9.69 -6.18 13.30
C GLY A 364 -9.93 -7.50 12.57
N GLY A 365 -11.12 -8.06 12.78
CA GLY A 365 -11.56 -9.34 12.22
C GLY A 365 -12.00 -9.26 10.75
N SER A 366 -12.49 -8.10 10.31
CA SER A 366 -13.02 -7.86 8.96
C SER A 366 -12.62 -6.50 8.39
N HIS A 367 -12.90 -6.22 7.11
CA HIS A 367 -12.67 -4.89 6.53
C HIS A 367 -13.39 -3.77 7.30
N LEU A 368 -14.68 -3.97 7.62
CA LEU A 368 -15.49 -3.01 8.36
C LEU A 368 -14.96 -2.78 9.78
N ASP A 369 -14.61 -3.86 10.48
CA ASP A 369 -14.01 -3.78 11.81
C ASP A 369 -12.66 -3.03 11.78
N ARG A 370 -11.75 -3.40 10.87
CA ARG A 370 -10.45 -2.73 10.73
C ARG A 370 -10.57 -1.24 10.41
N GLY A 371 -11.48 -0.88 9.50
CA GLY A 371 -11.69 0.51 9.13
C GLY A 371 -12.23 1.36 10.29
N SER A 372 -13.22 0.85 11.02
CA SER A 372 -13.73 1.55 12.21
C SER A 372 -12.68 1.64 13.32
N GLN A 373 -11.93 0.57 13.60
CA GLN A 373 -10.84 0.61 14.57
C GLN A 373 -9.73 1.60 14.19
N PHE A 374 -9.40 1.72 12.90
CA PHE A 374 -8.43 2.71 12.42
C PHE A 374 -8.95 4.14 12.66
N VAL A 375 -10.23 4.41 12.44
CA VAL A 375 -10.85 5.72 12.73
C VAL A 375 -10.83 6.04 14.23
N LEU A 376 -11.18 5.08 15.09
CA LEU A 376 -11.06 5.22 16.53
C LEU A 376 -9.61 5.50 16.96
N SER A 377 -8.64 4.88 16.28
CA SER A 377 -7.22 5.15 16.51
C SER A 377 -6.83 6.60 16.21
N LEU A 378 -7.41 7.21 15.17
CA LEU A 378 -7.15 8.62 14.87
C LEU A 378 -7.75 9.54 15.93
N GLY A 379 -8.93 9.21 16.45
CA GLY A 379 -9.61 9.96 17.52
C GLY A 379 -8.79 10.06 18.81
N ARG A 380 -8.17 8.96 19.24
CA ARG A 380 -7.30 8.95 20.44
C ARG A 380 -5.98 9.70 20.25
N MET A 381 -5.54 9.91 19.00
CA MET A 381 -4.28 10.58 18.67
C MET A 381 -4.45 12.11 18.56
N GLY A 382 -5.05 12.75 19.57
CA GLY A 382 -5.28 14.20 19.57
C GLY A 382 -6.52 14.65 18.80
N GLY A 383 -7.55 13.81 18.69
CA GLY A 383 -8.81 14.09 18.02
C GLY A 383 -8.85 13.57 16.57
N PHE A 384 -10.04 13.41 16.01
CA PHE A 384 -10.16 13.06 14.59
C PHE A 384 -9.74 14.25 13.71
N PRO A 385 -8.84 14.09 12.72
CA PRO A 385 -8.38 15.22 11.92
C PRO A 385 -9.52 15.91 11.15
N PRO A 386 -9.58 17.26 11.14
CA PRO A 386 -10.70 18.00 10.55
C PRO A 386 -10.76 17.90 9.02
N SER A 387 -9.64 17.62 8.36
CA SER A 387 -9.56 17.39 6.92
C SER A 387 -9.82 15.93 6.53
N HIS A 388 -10.10 15.05 7.50
CA HIS A 388 -10.41 13.64 7.25
C HIS A 388 -11.91 13.41 7.27
N THR A 389 -12.36 12.33 6.63
CA THR A 389 -13.78 11.91 6.66
C THR A 389 -13.88 10.40 6.81
N PHE A 390 -14.97 9.93 7.43
CA PHE A 390 -15.32 8.52 7.49
C PHE A 390 -16.71 8.29 6.92
N ASP A 391 -16.75 7.74 5.72
CA ASP A 391 -17.94 7.53 4.94
C ASP A 391 -18.34 6.04 4.99
N VAL A 392 -19.22 5.69 5.92
CA VAL A 392 -19.84 4.36 5.98
C VAL A 392 -20.92 4.26 4.89
N ILE A 393 -20.81 3.24 4.04
CA ILE A 393 -21.63 3.06 2.84
C ILE A 393 -22.63 1.93 3.08
N ALA A 394 -23.91 2.27 3.21
CA ALA A 394 -24.98 1.30 3.30
C ALA A 394 -25.19 0.57 1.97
N GLY A 395 -25.70 -0.66 2.02
CA GLY A 395 -26.04 -1.40 0.81
C GLY A 395 -24.85 -1.97 0.04
N THR A 396 -23.62 -1.86 0.55
CA THR A 396 -22.41 -2.36 -0.12
C THR A 396 -21.56 -3.24 0.79
N SER A 397 -21.00 -4.30 0.20
CA SER A 397 -20.00 -5.18 0.82
C SER A 397 -18.62 -4.91 0.20
N HIS A 398 -17.79 -5.95 -0.02
CA HIS A 398 -16.47 -5.83 -0.66
C HIS A 398 -16.54 -5.66 -2.19
N GLN A 399 -17.29 -4.67 -2.65
CA GLN A 399 -17.66 -4.47 -4.05
C GLN A 399 -17.04 -3.17 -4.58
N ASP A 400 -16.28 -3.23 -5.68
CA ASP A 400 -15.50 -2.08 -6.15
C ASP A 400 -16.39 -0.96 -6.71
N TYR A 401 -17.16 -1.21 -7.76
CA TYR A 401 -17.98 -0.21 -8.41
C TYR A 401 -19.07 0.36 -7.49
N PRO A 402 -19.83 -0.44 -6.73
CA PRO A 402 -20.78 0.08 -5.74
C PRO A 402 -20.14 1.00 -4.70
N MET A 403 -18.92 0.71 -4.24
CA MET A 403 -18.19 1.58 -3.30
C MET A 403 -17.74 2.87 -3.96
N ILE A 404 -17.23 2.82 -5.20
CA ILE A 404 -16.75 4.00 -5.94
C ILE A 404 -17.92 4.91 -6.32
N ARG A 405 -19.04 4.36 -6.79
CA ARG A 405 -20.21 5.10 -7.28
C ARG A 405 -21.16 5.61 -6.19
N ALA A 406 -20.99 5.18 -4.95
CA ALA A 406 -21.87 5.60 -3.85
C ALA A 406 -21.81 7.12 -3.66
N ASP A 407 -22.93 7.75 -3.33
CA ASP A 407 -23.04 9.21 -3.28
C ASP A 407 -21.98 9.87 -2.39
N LYS A 408 -21.68 9.28 -1.23
CA LYS A 408 -20.59 9.76 -0.36
C LYS A 408 -19.24 9.69 -1.05
N SER A 409 -18.91 8.57 -1.69
CA SER A 409 -17.65 8.41 -2.44
C SER A 409 -17.58 9.34 -3.64
N VAL A 410 -18.66 9.45 -4.42
CA VAL A 410 -18.75 10.40 -5.55
C VAL A 410 -18.50 11.82 -5.06
N ASN A 411 -19.06 12.20 -3.91
CA ASN A 411 -18.79 13.48 -3.31
C ASN A 411 -17.30 13.67 -3.04
N ARG A 412 -16.62 12.72 -2.38
CA ARG A 412 -15.17 12.83 -2.07
C ARG A 412 -14.27 12.78 -3.31
N ILE A 413 -14.61 11.94 -4.28
CA ILE A 413 -13.77 11.69 -5.46
C ILE A 413 -13.94 12.82 -6.48
N PHE A 414 -15.16 13.33 -6.71
CA PHE A 414 -15.46 14.21 -7.83
C PHE A 414 -15.97 15.61 -7.45
N LEU A 415 -16.64 15.79 -6.30
CA LEU A 415 -17.43 17.01 -6.06
C LEU A 415 -16.83 17.93 -4.98
N SER A 416 -16.42 17.38 -3.84
CA SER A 416 -15.92 18.15 -2.70
C SER A 416 -14.72 18.96 -3.12
N ASP A 417 -14.76 20.28 -2.90
CA ASP A 417 -13.68 21.20 -3.24
C ASP A 417 -13.39 21.32 -4.75
N PHE A 418 -14.25 20.82 -5.66
CA PHE A 418 -13.97 20.78 -7.10
C PHE A 418 -13.56 22.12 -7.72
N ASN A 419 -14.19 23.21 -7.27
CA ASN A 419 -13.90 24.54 -7.78
C ASN A 419 -12.87 25.33 -6.96
N THR A 420 -12.28 24.73 -5.92
CA THR A 420 -11.34 25.41 -5.02
C THR A 420 -9.90 25.00 -5.29
N SER A 421 -8.96 25.90 -4.99
CA SER A 421 -7.53 25.61 -4.98
C SER A 421 -6.94 26.25 -3.72
N ALA A 422 -6.33 25.43 -2.88
CA ALA A 422 -5.62 25.87 -1.70
C ALA A 422 -4.25 26.46 -2.07
N PRO A 423 -3.77 27.46 -1.32
CA PRO A 423 -2.43 28.01 -1.51
C PRO A 423 -1.33 26.94 -1.42
N LEU A 424 -0.27 27.12 -2.19
CA LEU A 424 0.89 26.24 -2.13
C LEU A 424 1.60 26.36 -0.76
N LEU A 425 2.11 25.24 -0.27
CA LEU A 425 2.94 25.21 0.94
C LEU A 425 4.27 25.91 0.68
N ALA A 426 4.61 26.86 1.55
CA ALA A 426 5.92 27.51 1.55
C ALA A 426 7.04 26.58 2.07
N ASN A 427 6.72 25.71 3.03
CA ASN A 427 7.65 24.75 3.60
C ASN A 427 7.36 23.33 3.08
N THR A 428 8.27 22.79 2.28
CA THR A 428 8.21 21.43 1.74
C THR A 428 9.27 20.50 2.35
N THR A 429 9.90 20.91 3.45
CA THR A 429 10.92 20.10 4.12
C THR A 429 10.30 18.86 4.76
N ASN A 430 11.06 17.77 4.75
CA ASN A 430 10.73 16.51 5.36
C ASN A 430 11.76 16.17 6.45
N PRO A 431 11.39 15.42 7.49
CA PRO A 431 12.29 15.11 8.60
C PRO A 431 13.60 14.44 8.18
N GLY A 432 13.56 13.65 7.10
CA GLY A 432 14.71 12.91 6.57
C GLY A 432 15.53 13.66 5.50
N ASP A 433 15.18 14.91 5.19
CA ASP A 433 15.91 15.71 4.20
C ASP A 433 17.30 16.10 4.73
N HIS A 434 18.29 16.06 3.84
CA HIS A 434 19.62 16.53 4.18
C HIS A 434 19.58 18.05 4.38
N ARG A 435 20.13 18.56 5.49
CA ARG A 435 20.31 20.00 5.65
C ARG A 435 21.14 20.52 4.47
N PRO A 436 20.73 21.61 3.81
CA PRO A 436 21.58 22.26 2.82
C PRO A 436 22.96 22.50 3.42
N HIS A 437 24.02 22.24 2.66
CA HIS A 437 25.34 22.73 3.00
C HIS A 437 25.23 24.26 3.11
N ASP A 438 25.46 24.81 4.30
CA ASP A 438 25.51 26.26 4.50
C ASP A 438 26.73 26.81 3.73
N PRO A 439 26.55 27.58 2.64
CA PRO A 439 27.65 28.09 1.83
C PRO A 439 28.48 29.14 2.56
N ASN A 440 27.96 29.72 3.66
CA ASN A 440 28.64 30.70 4.50
C ASN A 440 29.32 30.07 5.73
N LYS A 441 29.16 28.75 5.92
CA LYS A 441 29.93 28.05 6.94
C LYS A 441 31.31 27.74 6.35
N PRO A 442 32.39 28.35 6.86
CA PRO A 442 33.72 28.01 6.40
C PRO A 442 33.90 26.50 6.53
N PRO A 443 34.53 25.81 5.56
CA PRO A 443 34.85 24.41 5.72
C PRO A 443 35.56 24.29 7.05
N LYS A 444 35.01 23.47 7.97
CA LYS A 444 35.76 23.11 9.18
C LYS A 444 37.12 22.65 8.65
N PRO A 445 38.25 23.19 9.14
CA PRO A 445 39.54 22.65 8.78
C PRO A 445 39.49 21.17 9.16
N GLU A 446 39.33 20.30 8.17
CA GLU A 446 39.47 18.88 8.36
C GLU A 446 40.98 18.70 8.57
N PRO A 447 41.46 18.36 9.78
CA PRO A 447 42.79 17.82 9.87
C PRO A 447 42.83 16.60 8.93
N PRO A 448 43.94 16.34 8.23
CA PRO A 448 44.04 15.23 7.29
C PRO A 448 43.44 14.00 7.96
N LYS A 449 42.40 13.43 7.35
CA LYS A 449 41.74 12.22 7.83
C LYS A 449 42.77 11.09 7.82
N LEU A 450 43.55 10.99 8.88
CA LEU A 450 44.19 9.74 9.24
C LEU A 450 43.04 8.76 9.38
N LYS A 451 42.98 7.79 8.46
CA LYS A 451 42.12 6.62 8.58
C LYS A 451 42.56 5.87 9.83
N MET A 452 42.08 6.28 10.99
CA MET A 452 42.24 5.52 12.21
C MET A 452 41.31 4.31 12.09
N PHE A 453 41.86 3.19 11.64
CA PHE A 453 41.20 1.88 11.55
C PHE A 453 40.79 1.29 12.91
N ALA A 454 40.95 2.04 14.01
CA ALA A 454 40.57 1.63 15.35
C ALA A 454 39.56 2.62 15.94
N THR A 455 38.26 2.37 15.76
CA THR A 455 37.24 3.00 16.62
C THR A 455 37.17 2.28 17.97
N PRO A 456 36.62 2.89 19.05
CA PRO A 456 36.53 2.25 20.36
C PRO A 456 35.87 0.86 20.31
N LYS A 457 34.88 0.68 19.43
CA LYS A 457 34.24 -0.62 19.19
C LYS A 457 35.20 -1.65 18.58
N HIS A 458 36.05 -1.26 17.63
CA HIS A 458 37.07 -2.16 17.05
C HIS A 458 38.18 -2.49 18.04
N ARG A 459 38.55 -1.56 18.93
CA ARG A 459 39.55 -1.82 19.99
C ARG A 459 39.03 -2.84 21.00
N ILE A 460 37.76 -2.76 21.40
CA ILE A 460 37.12 -3.75 22.28
C ILE A 460 37.08 -5.13 21.63
N ILE A 461 36.70 -5.21 20.35
CA ILE A 461 36.67 -6.48 19.60
C ILE A 461 38.08 -7.08 19.45
N ALA A 462 39.07 -6.26 19.10
CA ALA A 462 40.46 -6.71 18.96
C ALA A 462 41.06 -7.16 20.31
N SER A 463 40.79 -6.45 21.41
CA SER A 463 41.21 -6.86 22.75
C SER A 463 40.52 -8.15 23.20
N GLY A 464 39.24 -8.33 22.87
CA GLY A 464 38.51 -9.57 23.13
C GLY A 464 39.08 -10.77 22.35
N LEU A 465 39.38 -10.58 21.06
CA LEU A 465 40.02 -11.61 20.22
C LEU A 465 41.43 -11.96 20.72
N LEU A 466 42.25 -10.97 21.07
CA LEU A 466 43.60 -11.19 21.57
C LEU A 466 43.58 -11.91 22.93
N GLY A 467 42.74 -11.45 23.86
CA GLY A 467 42.57 -12.05 25.18
C GLY A 467 42.03 -13.47 25.10
N GLY A 468 41.04 -13.71 24.24
CA GLY A 468 40.48 -15.04 23.99
C GLY A 468 41.50 -16.02 23.40
N SER A 469 42.30 -15.58 22.43
CA SER A 469 43.35 -16.40 21.82
C SER A 469 44.46 -16.75 22.83
N LEU A 470 44.90 -15.79 23.65
CA LEU A 470 45.89 -16.03 24.70
C LEU A 470 45.36 -17.02 25.75
N ALA A 471 44.13 -16.84 26.21
CA ALA A 471 43.50 -17.75 27.16
C ALA A 471 43.34 -19.16 26.58
N GLY A 472 42.97 -19.27 25.30
CA GLY A 472 42.87 -20.54 24.59
C GLY A 472 44.20 -21.26 24.45
N ILE A 473 45.29 -20.54 24.11
CA ILE A 473 46.64 -21.08 24.04
C ILE A 473 47.10 -21.57 25.41
N ILE A 474 46.91 -20.77 26.46
CA ILE A 474 47.26 -21.16 27.83
C ILE A 474 46.50 -22.43 28.19
N ALA A 475 45.17 -22.44 28.08
CA ALA A 475 44.36 -23.61 28.39
C ALA A 475 44.80 -24.86 27.60
N PHE A 476 45.09 -24.71 26.31
CA PHE A 476 45.58 -25.81 25.48
C PHE A 476 46.89 -26.40 26.01
N PHE A 477 47.90 -25.57 26.30
CA PHE A 477 49.20 -26.04 26.80
C PHE A 477 49.18 -26.47 28.27
N THR A 478 48.24 -25.98 29.10
CA THR A 478 48.06 -26.49 30.47
C THR A 478 47.39 -27.86 30.48
N ILE A 479 46.49 -28.13 29.53
CA ILE A 479 45.74 -29.40 29.44
C ILE A 479 46.56 -30.48 28.71
N MET A 480 47.41 -30.09 27.76
CA MET A 480 48.19 -31.02 26.92
C MET A 480 48.96 -32.11 27.69
N PRO A 481 49.64 -31.84 28.83
CA PRO A 481 50.35 -32.85 29.61
C PRO A 481 49.43 -33.88 30.31
N TYR A 482 48.15 -33.55 30.48
CA TYR A 482 47.15 -34.46 31.06
C TYR A 482 46.47 -35.33 30.01
N VAL A 483 46.48 -34.90 28.74
CA VAL A 483 45.88 -35.62 27.61
C VAL A 483 46.90 -36.53 26.92
N PHE A 484 48.16 -36.14 26.89
CA PHE A 484 49.26 -36.94 26.33
C PHE A 484 50.19 -37.38 27.45
N THR A 485 50.08 -38.63 27.88
CA THR A 485 51.06 -39.26 28.77
C THR A 485 52.36 -39.52 28.02
N ASP A 486 53.49 -39.30 28.68
CA ASP A 486 54.84 -39.46 28.13
C ASP A 486 55.02 -40.88 27.53
N ASN A 487 55.23 -40.98 26.22
CA ASN A 487 55.54 -42.24 25.52
C ASN A 487 57.06 -42.56 25.58
N TYR A 488 57.78 -41.93 26.51
CA TYR A 488 59.21 -42.13 26.71
C TYR A 488 59.46 -43.35 27.61
N ASP A 489 59.90 -44.46 27.01
CA ASP A 489 60.38 -45.66 27.71
C ASP A 489 61.92 -45.61 27.79
N GLU A 490 62.43 -45.13 28.92
CA GLU A 490 63.85 -44.99 29.22
C GLU A 490 64.61 -46.31 29.07
N ARG A 491 63.99 -47.46 29.42
CA ARG A 491 64.62 -48.78 29.26
C ARG A 491 64.83 -49.13 27.79
N ARG A 492 63.87 -48.78 26.93
CA ARG A 492 63.96 -49.06 25.50
C ARG A 492 65.08 -48.24 24.85
N TYR A 493 65.24 -46.99 25.27
CA TYR A 493 66.31 -46.10 24.82
C TYR A 493 67.71 -46.57 25.29
N GLU A 494 67.86 -46.96 26.54
CA GLU A 494 69.13 -47.50 27.05
C GLU A 494 69.51 -48.81 26.37
N THR A 495 68.54 -49.69 26.09
CA THR A 495 68.76 -50.95 25.38
C THR A 495 69.29 -50.68 23.96
N GLU A 496 68.66 -49.74 23.24
CA GLU A 496 69.08 -49.33 21.89
C GLU A 496 70.46 -48.66 21.87
N MET A 497 70.78 -47.82 22.86
CA MET A 497 72.12 -47.22 22.97
C MET A 497 73.18 -48.26 23.34
N SER A 498 72.85 -49.25 24.16
CA SER A 498 73.78 -50.34 24.52
C SER A 498 74.06 -51.31 23.37
N SER A 499 73.09 -51.52 22.46
CA SER A 499 73.28 -52.34 21.26
C SER A 499 74.10 -51.60 20.21
N ARG A 500 73.88 -50.29 20.03
CA ARG A 500 74.69 -49.44 19.15
C ARG A 500 76.16 -49.33 19.62
N ARG A 501 76.43 -49.26 20.94
CA ARG A 501 77.81 -49.29 21.48
C ARG A 501 78.53 -50.62 21.26
N ARG A 502 77.80 -51.75 21.22
CA ARG A 502 78.36 -53.08 20.96
C ARG A 502 78.65 -53.38 19.48
N LEU A 503 78.10 -52.58 18.55
CA LEU A 503 78.34 -52.70 17.11
C LEU A 503 79.52 -51.82 16.61
N LEU A 504 80.12 -51.01 17.49
CA LEU A 504 81.22 -50.09 17.19
C LEU A 504 82.49 -50.36 18.02
N ALA A 505 82.60 -51.54 18.65
CA ALA A 505 83.74 -51.98 19.46
C ALA A 505 84.33 -53.29 18.93
#